data_AF-A0A950Q8E9-F1
#
_entry.id   AF-A0A950Q8E9-F1
#
_cell.length_a   1.000
_cell.length_b   1.000
_cell.length_c   1.000
_cell.angle_alpha   90.00
_cell.angle_beta   90.00
_cell.angle_gamma   90.00
#
_symmetry.space_group_name_H-M   'P 1'
#
loop_
_entity.id
_entity.type
_entity.pdbx_description
1 polymer ?
#
loop_
_entity_poly.entity_id
_entity_poly.type
_entity_poly.pdbx_seq_one_letter_code
_entity_poly.pdbx_strand_id
1 'polypeptide(L)'
;TLLTEMVGAPEVYKKIVGMQMLVEGLAMGAFATLYQNAQDPLLVKLCQLVMTDEAFHHKFGKIWADRTIPKLDKAEQELVEDWAAQCFQTLLFNLVNAEQMQVVYNSVGIDWQDARAAIMEAFTDADRREGMKQSANIFRVLIKTLLNAGIITDRTKAFYGMYVDMDELKNEGDRMVGDDIAEEGIKYLQTINFADRSKGEKLLAAE
;
A
#
# COMPACT_ATOMS: atom_id res chain seq x y z
N THR A 1 15.38 -3.09 -11.73
CA THR A 1 13.91 -3.04 -11.60
C THR A 1 13.53 -1.79 -10.81
N LEU A 2 12.25 -1.44 -10.71
CA LEU A 2 11.80 -0.29 -9.91
C LEU A 2 12.34 -0.31 -8.46
N LEU A 3 12.32 -1.50 -7.83
CA LEU A 3 12.85 -1.69 -6.48
C LEU A 3 14.37 -1.43 -6.41
N THR A 4 15.14 -1.87 -7.40
CA THR A 4 16.59 -1.58 -7.47
C THR A 4 16.85 -0.08 -7.55
N GLU A 5 16.05 0.64 -8.34
CA GLU A 5 16.18 2.09 -8.49
C GLU A 5 15.83 2.80 -7.19
N MET A 6 14.71 2.45 -6.55
CA MET A 6 14.31 3.02 -5.25
C MET A 6 15.40 2.83 -4.18
N VAL A 7 15.88 1.60 -4.01
CA VAL A 7 16.87 1.27 -2.97
C VAL A 7 18.22 1.91 -3.27
N GLY A 8 18.64 1.90 -4.54
CA GLY A 8 19.94 2.42 -4.98
C GLY A 8 19.98 3.94 -5.16
N ALA A 9 18.85 4.64 -5.15
CA ALA A 9 18.78 6.08 -5.38
C ALA A 9 19.63 6.86 -4.35
N PRO A 10 20.45 7.83 -4.75
CA PRO A 10 21.06 8.77 -3.82
C PRO A 10 20.03 9.74 -3.22
N GLU A 11 18.94 10.02 -3.92
CA GLU A 11 17.93 10.99 -3.51
C GLU A 11 16.96 10.42 -2.47
N VAL A 12 16.77 11.16 -1.36
CA VAL A 12 15.91 10.73 -0.25
C VAL A 12 14.45 10.62 -0.68
N TYR A 13 13.93 11.59 -1.44
CA TYR A 13 12.53 11.58 -1.86
C TYR A 13 12.16 10.34 -2.68
N LYS A 14 13.09 9.81 -3.48
CA LYS A 14 12.85 8.59 -4.26
C LYS A 14 12.61 7.37 -3.38
N LYS A 15 13.38 7.26 -2.30
CA LYS A 15 13.21 6.21 -1.27
C LYS A 15 11.92 6.37 -0.51
N ILE A 16 11.65 7.58 -0.02
CA ILE A 16 10.48 7.80 0.85
C ILE A 16 9.18 7.69 0.07
N VAL A 17 9.05 8.38 -1.05
CA VAL A 17 7.83 8.34 -1.87
C VAL A 17 7.68 6.99 -2.56
N GLY A 18 8.78 6.45 -3.07
CA GLY A 18 8.76 5.16 -3.79
C GLY A 18 8.55 3.97 -2.86
N MET A 19 9.42 3.77 -1.87
CA MET A 19 9.32 2.63 -0.96
C MET A 19 8.23 2.87 0.09
N GLN A 20 8.35 3.93 0.89
CA GLN A 20 7.52 4.04 2.10
C GLN A 20 6.07 4.40 1.80
N MET A 21 5.82 5.24 0.79
CA MET A 21 4.46 5.64 0.47
C MET A 21 3.80 4.71 -0.54
N LEU A 22 4.52 4.28 -1.58
CA LEU A 22 3.94 3.48 -2.65
C LEU A 22 4.10 1.97 -2.44
N VAL A 23 5.31 1.44 -2.23
CA VAL A 23 5.50 -0.02 -2.06
C VAL A 23 4.91 -0.52 -0.75
N GLU A 24 5.12 0.18 0.36
CA GLU A 24 4.54 -0.25 1.65
C GLU A 24 3.03 0.02 1.72
N GLY A 25 2.55 1.10 1.07
CA GLY A 25 1.11 1.32 0.89
C GLY A 25 0.45 0.20 0.07
N LEU A 26 1.15 -0.31 -0.95
CA LEU A 26 0.75 -1.49 -1.72
C LEU A 26 0.71 -2.72 -0.80
N ALA A 27 1.77 -2.94 -0.02
CA ALA A 27 1.84 -4.05 0.92
C ALA A 27 0.65 -4.04 1.90
N MET A 28 0.31 -2.87 2.48
CA MET A 28 -0.85 -2.75 3.36
C MET A 28 -2.17 -3.16 2.69
N GLY A 29 -2.43 -2.72 1.45
CA GLY A 29 -3.66 -3.10 0.74
C GLY A 29 -3.71 -4.59 0.39
N ALA A 30 -2.59 -5.17 -0.02
CA ALA A 30 -2.48 -6.59 -0.32
C ALA A 30 -2.69 -7.46 0.94
N PHE A 31 -2.01 -7.13 2.04
CA PHE A 31 -2.16 -7.85 3.30
C PHE A 31 -3.52 -7.64 3.96
N ALA A 32 -4.14 -6.46 3.82
CA ALA A 32 -5.52 -6.24 4.27
C ALA A 32 -6.50 -7.15 3.51
N THR A 33 -6.32 -7.28 2.19
CA THR A 33 -7.14 -8.18 1.36
C THR A 33 -6.98 -9.64 1.80
N LEU A 34 -5.74 -10.08 2.06
CA LEU A 34 -5.48 -11.43 2.57
C LEU A 34 -6.04 -11.65 3.97
N TYR A 35 -5.87 -10.68 4.88
CA TYR A 35 -6.42 -10.74 6.23
C TYR A 35 -7.95 -10.92 6.23
N GLN A 36 -8.65 -10.23 5.32
CA GLN A 36 -10.11 -10.29 5.22
C GLN A 36 -10.63 -11.56 4.54
N ASN A 37 -9.93 -12.06 3.53
CA ASN A 37 -10.47 -13.07 2.61
C ASN A 37 -9.78 -14.44 2.69
N ALA A 38 -8.59 -14.54 3.30
CA ALA A 38 -7.91 -15.81 3.43
C ALA A 38 -8.68 -16.77 4.36
N GLN A 39 -8.72 -18.04 3.96
CA GLN A 39 -9.36 -19.10 4.75
C GLN A 39 -8.39 -19.78 5.72
N ASP A 40 -7.08 -19.62 5.51
CA ASP A 40 -6.05 -20.18 6.38
C ASP A 40 -5.82 -19.26 7.60
N PRO A 41 -6.13 -19.71 8.83
CA PRO A 41 -5.95 -18.91 10.04
C PRO A 41 -4.49 -18.49 10.30
N LEU A 42 -3.52 -19.29 9.89
CA LEU A 42 -2.10 -18.95 10.03
C LEU A 42 -1.73 -17.79 9.10
N LEU A 43 -2.21 -17.82 7.86
CA LEU A 43 -1.99 -16.73 6.90
C LEU A 43 -2.65 -15.44 7.40
N VAL A 44 -3.89 -15.51 7.88
CA VAL A 44 -4.58 -14.35 8.47
C VAL A 44 -3.75 -13.75 9.61
N LYS A 45 -3.27 -14.60 10.53
CA LYS A 45 -2.47 -14.10 11.66
C LYS A 45 -1.14 -13.51 11.22
N LEU A 46 -0.46 -14.15 10.27
CA LEU A 46 0.79 -13.65 9.71
C LEU A 46 0.60 -12.29 9.04
N CYS A 47 -0.43 -12.12 8.21
CA CYS A 47 -0.76 -10.85 7.59
C CYS A 47 -1.00 -9.76 8.64
N GLN A 48 -1.75 -10.05 9.71
CA GLN A 48 -1.97 -9.08 10.79
C GLN A 48 -0.65 -8.61 11.42
N LEU A 49 0.29 -9.52 11.66
CA LEU A 49 1.59 -9.19 12.24
C LEU A 49 2.47 -8.40 11.28
N VAL A 50 2.53 -8.77 10.01
CA VAL A 50 3.28 -7.98 9.01
C VAL A 50 2.72 -6.56 8.91
N MET A 51 1.39 -6.42 8.93
CA MET A 51 0.75 -5.12 8.89
C MET A 51 1.08 -4.22 10.08
N THR A 52 1.46 -4.75 11.24
CA THR A 52 1.91 -3.89 12.35
C THR A 52 3.19 -3.16 12.00
N ASP A 53 4.12 -3.80 11.29
CA ASP A 53 5.39 -3.20 10.87
C ASP A 53 5.19 -2.25 9.69
N GLU A 54 4.48 -2.70 8.65
CA GLU A 54 4.25 -1.89 7.45
C GLU A 54 3.46 -0.61 7.74
N ALA A 55 2.54 -0.63 8.71
CA ALA A 55 1.83 0.58 9.14
C ALA A 55 2.79 1.64 9.73
N PHE A 56 3.84 1.23 10.45
CA PHE A 56 4.85 2.17 10.95
C PHE A 56 5.72 2.72 9.83
N HIS A 57 6.17 1.85 8.92
CA HIS A 57 7.00 2.26 7.81
C HIS A 57 6.26 3.23 6.88
N HIS A 58 4.99 2.92 6.57
CA HIS A 58 4.13 3.75 5.75
C HIS A 58 3.81 5.09 6.44
N LYS A 59 3.55 5.06 7.76
CA LYS A 59 3.35 6.27 8.56
C LYS A 59 4.59 7.17 8.57
N PHE A 60 5.79 6.61 8.57
CA PHE A 60 7.02 7.39 8.43
C PHE A 60 7.06 8.14 7.09
N GLY A 61 6.67 7.50 5.98
CA GLY A 61 6.52 8.16 4.68
C GLY A 61 5.54 9.34 4.73
N LYS A 62 4.35 9.13 5.32
CA LYS A 62 3.34 10.19 5.50
C LYS A 62 3.87 11.38 6.32
N ILE A 63 4.58 11.12 7.43
CA ILE A 63 5.18 12.17 8.27
C ILE A 63 6.25 12.96 7.52
N TRP A 64 7.09 12.28 6.73
CA TRP A 64 8.09 12.96 5.91
C TRP A 64 7.43 13.87 4.89
N ALA A 65 6.37 13.40 4.23
CA ALA A 65 5.64 14.17 3.23
C ALA A 65 5.00 15.43 3.83
N ASP A 66 4.25 15.27 4.94
CA ASP A 66 3.65 16.39 5.69
C ASP A 66 4.66 17.49 6.05
N ARG A 67 5.87 17.10 6.45
CA ARG A 67 6.92 18.03 6.88
C ARG A 67 7.76 18.62 5.74
N THR A 68 7.78 17.99 4.58
CA THR A 68 8.74 18.30 3.50
C THR A 68 8.04 18.87 2.27
N ILE A 69 6.95 18.26 1.81
CA ILE A 69 6.22 18.65 0.60
C ILE A 69 5.82 20.14 0.64
N PRO A 70 5.28 20.70 1.74
CA PRO A 70 4.91 22.12 1.78
C PRO A 70 6.07 23.12 1.68
N LYS A 71 7.32 22.64 1.78
CA LYS A 71 8.54 23.47 1.77
C LYS A 71 9.30 23.39 0.45
N LEU A 72 8.89 22.50 -0.45
CA LEU A 72 9.53 22.34 -1.75
C LEU A 72 9.27 23.56 -2.62
N ASP A 73 10.27 23.94 -3.40
CA ASP A 73 10.02 24.84 -4.51
C ASP A 73 9.26 24.11 -5.64
N LYS A 74 8.85 24.88 -6.66
CA LYS A 74 8.08 24.31 -7.77
C LYS A 74 8.84 23.22 -8.52
N ALA A 75 10.14 23.39 -8.74
CA ALA A 75 10.94 22.42 -9.50
C ALA A 75 11.12 21.13 -8.70
N GLU A 76 11.37 21.23 -7.40
CA GLU A 76 11.47 20.09 -6.49
C GLU A 76 10.14 19.33 -6.38
N GLN A 77 9.02 20.06 -6.24
CA GLN A 77 7.68 19.48 -6.23
C GLN A 77 7.40 18.73 -7.54
N GLU A 78 7.79 19.30 -8.68
CA GLU A 78 7.59 18.68 -9.99
C GLU A 78 8.33 17.34 -10.12
N LEU A 79 9.56 17.25 -9.58
CA LEU A 79 10.34 16.01 -9.54
C LEU A 79 9.70 14.92 -8.66
N VAL A 80 9.10 15.31 -7.53
CA VAL A 80 8.40 14.38 -6.64
C VAL A 80 7.13 13.86 -7.30
N GLU A 81 6.36 14.74 -7.93
CA GLU A 81 5.16 14.41 -8.70
C GLU A 81 5.44 13.41 -9.83
N ASP A 82 6.47 13.66 -10.64
CA ASP A 82 6.83 12.76 -11.75
C ASP A 82 7.27 11.39 -11.24
N TRP A 83 8.06 11.38 -10.17
CA TRP A 83 8.52 10.14 -9.56
C TRP A 83 7.35 9.31 -8.99
N ALA A 84 6.42 9.96 -8.30
CA ALA A 84 5.22 9.31 -7.76
C ALA A 84 4.36 8.72 -8.88
N ALA A 85 4.15 9.46 -9.97
CA ALA A 85 3.39 9.00 -11.13
C ALA A 85 4.07 7.81 -11.82
N GLN A 86 5.39 7.87 -12.05
CA GLN A 86 6.17 6.79 -12.63
C GLN A 86 6.09 5.51 -11.78
N CYS A 87 6.26 5.64 -10.46
CA CYS A 87 6.18 4.52 -9.53
C CYS A 87 4.77 3.92 -9.53
N PHE A 88 3.73 4.76 -9.39
CA PHE A 88 2.33 4.32 -9.41
C PHE A 88 1.99 3.57 -10.70
N GLN A 89 2.35 4.13 -11.85
CA GLN A 89 2.11 3.51 -13.15
C GLN A 89 2.79 2.14 -13.25
N THR A 90 4.05 2.05 -12.84
CA THR A 90 4.82 0.80 -12.89
C THR A 90 4.21 -0.26 -11.97
N LEU A 91 3.81 0.10 -10.75
CA LEU A 91 3.15 -0.80 -9.81
C LEU A 91 1.80 -1.28 -10.34
N LEU A 92 1.00 -0.37 -10.92
CA LEU A 92 -0.28 -0.68 -11.55
C LEU A 92 -0.13 -1.72 -12.66
N PHE A 93 0.80 -1.50 -13.59
CA PHE A 93 1.04 -2.45 -14.68
C PHE A 93 1.54 -3.81 -14.18
N ASN A 94 2.44 -3.83 -13.19
CA ASN A 94 2.99 -5.08 -12.70
C ASN A 94 1.96 -5.96 -11.99
N LEU A 95 1.05 -5.37 -11.21
CA LEU A 95 0.09 -6.13 -10.40
C LEU A 95 -0.92 -6.92 -11.24
N VAL A 96 -1.28 -6.39 -12.40
CA VAL A 96 -2.34 -6.96 -13.27
C VAL A 96 -1.78 -7.70 -14.48
N ASN A 97 -0.45 -7.83 -14.59
CA ASN A 97 0.17 -8.42 -15.77
C ASN A 97 0.24 -9.95 -15.66
N ALA A 98 -0.67 -10.64 -16.36
CA ALA A 98 -0.66 -12.09 -16.52
C ALA A 98 0.69 -12.64 -17.03
N GLU A 99 1.42 -11.89 -17.84
CA GLU A 99 2.75 -12.29 -18.32
C GLU A 99 3.76 -12.46 -17.17
N GLN A 100 3.64 -11.68 -16.09
CA GLN A 100 4.52 -11.82 -14.91
C GLN A 100 4.22 -13.11 -14.12
N MET A 101 3.04 -13.70 -14.31
CA MET A 101 2.57 -14.90 -13.62
C MET A 101 2.82 -16.19 -14.42
N GLN A 102 3.61 -16.12 -15.51
CA GLN A 102 3.96 -17.26 -16.37
C GLN A 102 4.35 -18.52 -15.60
N VAL A 103 5.25 -18.40 -14.63
CA VAL A 103 5.74 -19.54 -13.85
C VAL A 103 4.61 -20.17 -13.03
N VAL A 104 3.69 -19.35 -12.50
CA VAL A 104 2.56 -19.81 -11.70
C VAL A 104 1.55 -20.51 -12.59
N TYR A 105 1.16 -19.91 -13.71
CA TYR A 105 0.23 -20.54 -14.66
C TYR A 105 0.77 -21.86 -15.20
N ASN A 106 2.03 -21.89 -15.61
CA ASN A 106 2.66 -23.09 -16.13
C ASN A 106 2.72 -24.22 -15.07
N SER A 107 2.85 -23.88 -13.78
CA SER A 107 2.86 -24.88 -12.70
C SER A 107 1.54 -25.64 -12.55
N VAL A 108 0.44 -25.07 -13.05
CA VAL A 108 -0.89 -25.70 -13.07
C VAL A 108 -1.36 -26.05 -14.49
N GLY A 109 -0.45 -26.04 -15.47
CA GLY A 109 -0.73 -26.43 -16.86
C GLY A 109 -1.54 -25.40 -17.66
N ILE A 110 -1.51 -24.13 -17.27
CA ILE A 110 -2.18 -23.03 -17.97
C ILE A 110 -1.13 -22.24 -18.77
N ASP A 111 -1.39 -22.04 -20.07
CA ASP A 111 -0.62 -21.11 -20.90
C ASP A 111 -0.95 -19.66 -20.52
N TRP A 112 0.06 -18.79 -20.42
CA TRP A 112 -0.14 -17.44 -19.91
C TRP A 112 -0.90 -16.54 -20.88
N GLN A 113 -0.84 -16.81 -22.20
CA GLN A 113 -1.61 -16.09 -23.19
C GLN A 113 -3.09 -16.47 -23.09
N ASP A 114 -3.39 -17.74 -22.84
CA ASP A 114 -4.76 -18.21 -22.58
C ASP A 114 -5.32 -17.58 -21.28
N ALA A 115 -4.53 -17.55 -20.20
CA ALA A 115 -4.90 -16.87 -18.96
C ALA A 115 -5.18 -15.38 -19.19
N ARG A 116 -4.31 -14.69 -19.94
CA ARG A 116 -4.48 -13.28 -20.29
C ARG A 116 -5.76 -13.05 -21.09
N ALA A 117 -6.05 -13.89 -22.08
CA ALA A 117 -7.27 -13.80 -22.88
C ALA A 117 -8.52 -13.97 -22.02
N ALA A 118 -8.55 -14.98 -21.15
CA ALA A 118 -9.65 -15.21 -20.22
C ALA A 118 -9.85 -14.05 -19.24
N ILE A 119 -8.77 -13.47 -18.71
CA ILE A 119 -8.83 -12.28 -17.83
C ILE A 119 -9.42 -11.08 -18.59
N MET A 120 -9.00 -10.85 -19.84
CA MET A 120 -9.52 -9.75 -20.65
C MET A 120 -10.99 -9.93 -21.03
N GLU A 121 -11.44 -11.16 -21.23
CA GLU A 121 -12.85 -11.50 -21.48
C GLU A 121 -13.69 -11.33 -20.21
N ALA A 122 -13.20 -11.79 -19.06
CA ALA A 122 -13.93 -11.80 -17.80
C ALA A 122 -13.97 -10.45 -17.07
N PHE A 123 -12.92 -9.62 -17.19
CA PHE A 123 -12.83 -8.33 -16.51
C PHE A 123 -12.94 -7.18 -17.51
N THR A 124 -14.14 -6.64 -17.63
CA THR A 124 -14.39 -5.47 -18.49
C THR A 124 -13.88 -4.19 -17.84
N ASP A 125 -13.84 -3.10 -18.62
CA ASP A 125 -13.53 -1.78 -18.07
C ASP A 125 -14.55 -1.30 -17.03
N ALA A 126 -15.79 -1.78 -17.10
CA ALA A 126 -16.81 -1.51 -16.08
C ALA A 126 -16.47 -2.20 -14.76
N ASP A 127 -16.03 -3.46 -14.81
CA ASP A 127 -15.64 -4.23 -13.61
C ASP A 127 -14.38 -3.64 -12.96
N ARG A 128 -13.42 -3.19 -13.77
CA ARG A 128 -12.24 -2.47 -13.27
C ARG A 128 -12.64 -1.19 -12.54
N ARG A 129 -13.52 -0.38 -13.13
CA ARG A 129 -14.02 0.86 -12.51
C ARG A 129 -14.79 0.59 -11.22
N GLU A 130 -15.62 -0.45 -11.18
CA GLU A 130 -16.36 -0.82 -9.97
C GLU A 130 -15.41 -1.32 -8.87
N GLY A 131 -14.42 -2.14 -9.23
CA GLY A 131 -13.39 -2.58 -8.29
C GLY A 131 -12.60 -1.43 -7.66
N MET A 132 -12.36 -0.35 -8.40
CA MET A 132 -11.68 0.87 -7.91
C MET A 132 -12.53 1.73 -6.96
N LYS A 133 -13.84 1.47 -6.85
CA LYS A 133 -14.71 2.12 -5.85
C LYS A 133 -14.59 1.49 -4.47
N GLN A 134 -14.11 0.25 -4.38
CA GLN A 134 -13.93 -0.40 -3.08
C GLN A 134 -12.87 0.34 -2.28
N SER A 135 -13.17 0.73 -1.04
CA SER A 135 -12.25 1.45 -0.16
C SER A 135 -11.00 0.65 0.20
N ALA A 136 -11.09 -0.68 0.16
CA ALA A 136 -9.96 -1.60 0.31
C ALA A 136 -9.14 -1.80 -0.97
N ASN A 137 -9.58 -1.23 -2.11
CA ASN A 137 -8.84 -1.33 -3.36
C ASN A 137 -7.46 -0.68 -3.19
N ILE A 138 -6.44 -1.49 -3.39
CA ILE A 138 -5.04 -1.14 -3.19
C ILE A 138 -4.64 0.14 -3.96
N PHE A 139 -5.11 0.32 -5.19
CA PHE A 139 -4.78 1.50 -5.99
C PHE A 139 -5.51 2.75 -5.51
N ARG A 140 -6.77 2.62 -5.07
CA ARG A 140 -7.51 3.73 -4.45
C ARG A 140 -6.78 4.24 -3.22
N VAL A 141 -6.31 3.33 -2.35
CA VAL A 141 -5.54 3.66 -1.14
C VAL A 141 -4.23 4.38 -1.49
N LEU A 142 -3.51 3.92 -2.51
CA LEU A 142 -2.27 4.57 -2.95
C LEU A 142 -2.53 6.00 -3.46
N ILE A 143 -3.55 6.19 -4.30
CA ILE A 143 -3.90 7.54 -4.81
C ILE A 143 -4.30 8.45 -3.65
N LYS A 144 -5.10 7.95 -2.70
CA LYS A 144 -5.52 8.70 -1.51
C LYS A 144 -4.32 9.14 -0.68
N THR A 145 -3.34 8.25 -0.49
CA THR A 145 -2.09 8.55 0.21
C THR A 145 -1.35 9.71 -0.44
N LEU A 146 -1.14 9.64 -1.76
CA LEU A 146 -0.43 10.69 -2.49
C LEU A 146 -1.21 12.02 -2.51
N LEU A 147 -2.54 11.95 -2.59
CA LEU A 147 -3.42 13.13 -2.53
C LEU A 147 -3.32 13.84 -1.19
N ASN A 148 -3.49 13.10 -0.09
CA ASN A 148 -3.47 13.67 1.26
C ASN A 148 -2.08 14.18 1.65
N ALA A 149 -1.02 13.62 1.06
CA ALA A 149 0.35 14.08 1.22
C ALA A 149 0.69 15.35 0.42
N GLY A 150 -0.24 15.88 -0.38
CA GLY A 150 0.01 17.04 -1.25
C GLY A 150 0.95 16.75 -2.42
N ILE A 151 1.22 15.47 -2.72
CA ILE A 151 2.02 15.07 -3.87
C ILE A 151 1.19 15.20 -5.15
N ILE A 152 -0.09 14.82 -5.12
CA ILE A 152 -0.97 15.05 -6.28
C ILE A 152 -1.40 16.51 -6.29
N THR A 153 -0.96 17.25 -7.32
CA THR A 153 -1.39 18.63 -7.57
C THR A 153 -2.25 18.71 -8.83
N ASP A 154 -2.69 19.92 -9.18
CA ASP A 154 -3.45 20.16 -10.42
C ASP A 154 -2.72 19.64 -11.67
N ARG A 155 -1.39 19.62 -11.68
CA ARG A 155 -0.59 19.11 -12.82
C ARG A 155 -0.83 17.63 -13.05
N THR A 156 -0.81 16.81 -12.00
CA THR A 156 -0.95 15.36 -12.11
C THR A 156 -2.34 14.85 -11.79
N LYS A 157 -3.28 15.68 -11.30
CA LYS A 157 -4.64 15.26 -10.90
C LYS A 157 -5.35 14.48 -12.01
N ALA A 158 -5.23 14.91 -13.26
CA ALA A 158 -5.85 14.26 -14.41
C ALA A 158 -5.36 12.82 -14.63
N PHE A 159 -4.07 12.53 -14.36
CA PHE A 159 -3.51 11.19 -14.50
C PHE A 159 -4.17 10.21 -13.54
N TYR A 160 -4.33 10.60 -12.27
CA TYR A 160 -4.96 9.76 -11.25
C TYR A 160 -6.48 9.69 -11.40
N GLY A 161 -7.10 10.76 -11.87
CA GLY A 161 -8.54 10.84 -12.15
C GLY A 161 -9.04 9.88 -13.24
N MET A 162 -8.14 9.24 -13.99
CA MET A 162 -8.50 8.14 -14.90
C MET A 162 -8.94 6.87 -14.14
N TYR A 163 -8.51 6.72 -12.89
CA TYR A 163 -8.69 5.49 -12.10
C TYR A 163 -9.70 5.66 -10.96
N VAL A 164 -9.83 6.86 -10.41
CA VAL A 164 -10.71 7.15 -9.26
C VAL A 164 -11.39 8.51 -9.42
N ASP A 165 -12.54 8.67 -8.76
CA ASP A 165 -13.13 9.99 -8.57
C ASP A 165 -12.32 10.76 -7.52
N MET A 166 -11.60 11.80 -7.97
CA MET A 166 -10.70 12.57 -7.10
C MET A 166 -11.44 13.44 -6.09
N ASP A 167 -12.67 13.84 -6.38
CA ASP A 167 -13.45 14.71 -5.50
C ASP A 167 -14.14 13.87 -4.42
N GLU A 168 -14.61 12.67 -4.78
CA GLU A 168 -15.04 11.65 -3.81
C GLU A 168 -13.89 11.29 -2.84
N LEU A 169 -12.72 10.98 -3.39
CA LEU A 169 -11.56 10.54 -2.60
C LEU A 169 -11.10 11.57 -1.57
N LYS A 170 -11.14 12.86 -1.95
CA LYS A 170 -10.79 13.98 -1.06
C LYS A 170 -11.70 14.06 0.16
N ASN A 171 -12.95 13.62 0.05
CA ASN A 171 -13.93 13.68 1.13
C ASN A 171 -13.87 12.47 2.09
N GLU A 172 -13.07 11.44 1.79
CA GLU A 172 -12.97 10.22 2.61
C GLU A 172 -12.04 10.34 3.84
N GLY A 173 -11.46 11.51 4.11
CA GLY A 173 -10.51 11.73 5.22
C GLY A 173 -9.20 10.95 5.07
N ASP A 174 -8.50 10.71 6.18
CA ASP A 174 -7.14 10.10 6.18
C ASP A 174 -7.09 8.62 6.58
N ARG A 175 -8.21 8.08 7.09
CA ARG A 175 -8.26 6.70 7.60
C ARG A 175 -8.14 5.68 6.46
N MET A 176 -7.34 4.64 6.68
CA MET A 176 -7.18 3.49 5.79
C MET A 176 -7.58 2.19 6.48
N VAL A 177 -8.07 1.21 5.72
CA VAL A 177 -8.47 -0.12 6.24
C VAL A 177 -7.29 -0.82 6.94
N GLY A 178 -6.08 -0.65 6.42
CA GLY A 178 -4.87 -1.24 7.00
C GLY A 178 -4.51 -0.69 8.39
N ASP A 179 -4.90 0.55 8.70
CA ASP A 179 -4.60 1.17 10.00
C ASP A 179 -5.33 0.43 11.14
N ASP A 180 -6.59 0.05 10.93
CA ASP A 180 -7.41 -0.63 11.95
C ASP A 180 -6.86 -2.04 12.25
N ILE A 181 -6.47 -2.77 11.20
CA ILE A 181 -5.90 -4.13 11.31
C ILE A 181 -4.56 -4.08 12.05
N ALA A 182 -3.72 -3.09 11.72
CA ALA A 182 -2.45 -2.88 12.40
C ALA A 182 -2.66 -2.48 13.87
N GLU A 183 -3.62 -1.61 14.18
CA GLU A 183 -3.93 -1.21 15.56
C GLU A 183 -4.38 -2.41 16.42
N GLU A 184 -5.24 -3.28 15.87
CA GLU A 184 -5.64 -4.52 16.52
C GLU A 184 -4.44 -5.46 16.76
N GLY A 185 -3.57 -5.61 15.75
CA GLY A 185 -2.34 -6.39 15.85
C GLY A 185 -1.40 -5.86 16.94
N ILE A 186 -1.24 -4.53 17.04
CA ILE A 186 -0.43 -3.88 18.07
C ILE A 186 -1.01 -4.13 19.47
N LYS A 187 -2.33 -4.00 19.66
CA LYS A 187 -2.98 -4.30 20.95
C LYS A 187 -2.72 -5.75 21.35
N TYR A 188 -2.84 -6.69 20.42
CA TYR A 188 -2.50 -8.09 20.67
C TYR A 188 -1.03 -8.27 21.08
N LEU A 189 -0.08 -7.67 20.36
CA LEU A 189 1.35 -7.75 20.71
C LEU A 189 1.65 -7.15 22.09
N GLN A 190 0.96 -6.08 22.49
CA GLN A 190 1.08 -5.52 23.84
C GLN A 190 0.66 -6.53 24.91
N THR A 191 -0.39 -7.33 24.67
CA THR A 191 -0.78 -8.38 25.62
C THR A 191 0.32 -9.42 25.81
N ILE A 192 1.04 -9.79 24.75
CA ILE A 192 2.16 -10.74 24.82
C ILE A 192 3.34 -10.11 25.56
N ASN A 193 3.76 -8.92 25.13
CA ASN A 193 4.97 -8.26 25.63
C ASN A 193 4.83 -7.79 27.09
N PHE A 194 3.61 -7.53 27.55
CA PHE A 194 3.35 -7.03 28.91
C PHE A 194 2.61 -8.02 29.81
N ALA A 195 2.24 -9.22 29.34
CA ALA A 195 1.67 -10.27 30.18
C ALA A 195 2.59 -10.62 31.37
N ASP A 196 3.91 -10.71 31.15
CA ASP A 196 4.88 -11.09 32.18
C ASP A 196 5.31 -9.94 33.10
N ARG A 197 5.04 -8.66 32.75
CA ARG A 197 5.31 -7.55 33.68
C ARG A 197 4.46 -7.65 34.95
N SER A 198 3.22 -8.11 34.81
CA SER A 198 2.32 -8.37 35.95
C SER A 198 2.77 -9.53 36.85
N LYS A 199 3.58 -10.47 36.33
CA LYS A 199 4.21 -11.53 37.12
C LYS A 199 5.50 -11.06 37.78
N GLY A 200 6.32 -10.28 37.09
CA GLY A 200 7.57 -9.71 37.62
C GLY A 200 7.34 -8.74 38.79
N GLU A 201 6.34 -7.87 38.70
CA GLU A 201 6.00 -6.94 39.80
C GLU A 201 5.45 -7.66 41.04
N LYS A 202 4.72 -8.77 40.86
CA LYS A 202 4.24 -9.61 41.98
C LYS A 202 5.36 -10.40 42.66
N LEU A 203 6.43 -10.75 41.94
CA LEU A 203 7.62 -11.40 42.50
C LEU A 203 8.50 -10.40 43.27
N LEU A 204 8.62 -9.17 42.79
CA LEU A 204 9.39 -8.10 43.45
C LEU A 204 8.69 -7.49 44.66
N ALA A 205 7.35 -7.50 44.71
CA ALA A 205 6.57 -7.06 45.87
C ALA A 205 6.40 -8.15 46.95
N ALA A 206 6.98 -9.34 46.73
CA ALA A 206 6.95 -10.47 47.65
C ALA A 206 8.32 -10.74 48.32
N GLU A 207 9.32 -9.88 48.12
CA GLU A 207 10.58 -9.82 48.89
C GLU A 207 10.59 -8.67 49.91
#